data_AF-A0A1F2QZG0-F1
#
_entry.id   AF-A0A1F2QZG0-F1
#
_cell.length_a   1.000
_cell.length_b   1.000
_cell.length_c   1.000
_cell.angle_alpha   90.00
_cell.angle_beta   90.00
_cell.angle_gamma   90.00
#
_symmetry.space_group_name_H-M   'P 1'
#
loop_
_entity.id
_entity.type
_entity.pdbx_description
1 polymer ?
#
loop_
_entity_poly.entity_id
_entity_poly.type
_entity_poly.pdbx_seq_one_letter_code
_entity_poly.pdbx_strand_id
1 'polypeptide(L)' 'MVIEVPGRAEFVLRPIFTDAFQGARVRVPDDDALQLPAVKCSRDARGVVTGFTVNAVDVRSLRFDRVKR' A
#
# COMPACT_ATOMS: atom_id res chain seq x y z
N MET A 1 19.33 -2.85 -3.54
CA MET A 1 18.09 -2.07 -3.74
C MET A 1 17.20 -2.85 -4.70
N VAL A 2 16.25 -3.61 -4.16
CA VAL A 2 15.34 -4.43 -4.98
C VAL A 2 14.13 -3.57 -5.31
N ILE A 3 14.02 -3.13 -6.56
CA ILE A 3 12.79 -2.53 -7.08
C ILE A 3 11.92 -3.72 -7.50
N GLU A 4 10.91 -4.04 -6.70
CA GLU A 4 9.98 -5.11 -7.02
C GLU A 4 9.09 -4.70 -8.19
N VAL A 5 9.02 -5.58 -9.19
CA VAL A 5 8.27 -5.40 -10.44
C VAL A 5 6.75 -5.49 -10.15
N PRO A 6 5.91 -4.61 -10.74
CA PRO A 6 4.46 -4.68 -10.59
C PRO A 6 3.91 -6.05 -11.01
N GLY A 7 3.13 -6.70 -10.13
CA GLY A 7 2.41 -7.95 -10.45
C GLY A 7 2.73 -9.16 -9.56
N ARG A 8 3.60 -9.04 -8.55
CA ARG A 8 3.76 -10.13 -7.56
C ARG A 8 2.64 -10.11 -6.52
N ALA A 9 1.83 -11.16 -6.54
CA ALA A 9 0.66 -11.40 -5.67
C ALA A 9 1.01 -11.70 -4.20
N GLU A 10 2.19 -11.28 -3.73
CA GLU A 10 2.75 -11.65 -2.42
C GLU A 10 2.41 -10.64 -1.31
N PHE A 11 1.73 -9.54 -1.66
CA PHE A 11 1.28 -8.53 -0.70
C PHE A 11 -0.24 -8.56 -0.57
N VAL A 12 -0.72 -9.08 0.56
CA VAL A 12 -2.13 -8.97 0.93
C VAL A 12 -2.33 -7.62 1.61
N LEU A 13 -3.21 -6.79 1.06
CA LEU A 13 -3.66 -5.57 1.73
C LEU A 13 -4.69 -5.93 2.79
N ARG A 14 -4.35 -5.70 4.06
CA ARG A 14 -5.28 -5.88 5.18
C ARG A 14 -5.96 -4.56 5.50
N PRO A 15 -7.30 -4.49 5.56
CA PRO A 15 -7.98 -3.27 5.94
C PRO A 15 -7.65 -2.89 7.39
N ILE A 16 -7.42 -1.60 7.62
CA ILE A 16 -7.27 -1.03 8.97
C ILE A 16 -8.53 -0.24 9.33
N PHE A 17 -8.93 0.68 8.44
CA PHE A 17 -10.15 1.47 8.50
C PHE A 17 -10.53 1.91 7.07
N THR A 18 -11.61 2.68 6.91
CA THR A 18 -12.08 3.15 5.59
C THR A 18 -10.95 3.75 4.76
N ASP A 19 -10.74 3.18 3.58
CA ASP A 19 -9.71 3.57 2.61
C ASP A 19 -8.26 3.44 3.08
N ALA A 20 -8.00 2.79 4.23
CA ALA A 20 -6.67 2.55 4.75
C ALA A 20 -6.35 1.06 4.87
N PHE A 21 -5.20 0.67 4.36
CA PHE A 21 -4.74 -0.70 4.29
C PHE A 21 -3.31 -0.80 4.79
N GLN A 22 -2.98 -1.90 5.47
CA GLN A 22 -1.61 -2.28 5.75
C GLN A 22 -1.18 -3.31 4.71
N GLY A 23 -0.02 -3.12 4.10
CA GLY A 23 0.63 -4.22 3.41
C GLY A 23 0.88 -5.35 4.41
N ALA A 24 0.65 -6.59 4.03
CA ALA A 24 1.12 -7.75 4.78
C ALA A 24 1.93 -8.60 3.80
N ARG A 25 3.23 -8.80 4.10
CA ARG A 25 3.99 -9.83 3.40
C ARG A 25 3.36 -11.18 3.72
N VAL A 26 3.17 -12.02 2.70
CA VAL A 26 2.83 -13.43 2.90
C VAL A 26 4.05 -14.11 3.56
N ARG A 27 4.03 -14.12 4.90
CA ARG A 27 4.86 -14.87 5.86
C ARG A 27 6.21 -15.40 5.29
N VAL A 28 7.27 -14.63 5.45
CA VAL A 28 8.64 -15.18 5.55
C VAL A 28 8.92 -15.38 7.05
N PRO A 29 9.36 -16.56 7.52
CA PRO A 29 9.32 -16.91 8.96
C PRO A 29 10.26 -16.14 9.89
N ASP A 30 11.24 -15.38 9.37
CA ASP A 30 12.37 -14.87 10.16
C ASP A 30 12.60 -13.35 10.04
N ASP A 31 11.54 -12.53 9.92
CA ASP A 31 11.69 -11.07 9.96
C ASP A 31 10.90 -10.48 11.12
N ASP A 32 11.63 -10.21 12.21
CA ASP A 32 11.20 -9.40 13.34
C ASP A 32 10.63 -8.06 12.84
N ALA A 33 9.35 -7.83 13.14
CA ALA A 33 8.67 -6.54 13.09
C ALA A 33 9.06 -5.59 11.93
N LEU A 34 9.10 -6.08 10.68
CA LEU A 34 9.15 -5.18 9.54
C LEU A 34 7.85 -4.36 9.52
N GLN A 35 7.95 -3.06 9.76
CA GLN A 35 6.81 -2.15 9.67
C GLN A 35 6.37 -2.11 8.20
N LEU A 36 5.29 -2.82 7.92
CA LEU A 36 4.77 -2.95 6.58
C LEU A 36 4.13 -1.63 6.13
N PRO A 37 4.27 -1.26 4.84
CA PRO A 37 3.79 0.02 4.35
C PRO A 37 2.28 0.16 4.55
N ALA A 38 1.85 1.34 5.01
CA ALA A 38 0.45 1.73 5.08
C ALA A 38 0.05 2.45 3.80
N VAL A 39 -1.09 2.08 3.23
CA VAL A 39 -1.66 2.65 2.01
C VAL A 39 -2.97 3.32 2.34
N LYS A 40 -3.17 4.56 1.89
CA LYS A 40 -4.45 5.27 2.00
C LYS A 40 -4.98 5.67 0.64
N CYS A 41 -6.14 5.16 0.25
CA CYS A 41 -6.81 5.52 -0.99
C CYS A 41 -7.41 6.93 -0.89
N SER A 42 -7.36 7.66 -2.00
CA SER A 42 -8.05 8.93 -2.19
C SER A 42 -9.24 8.72 -3.12
N ARG A 43 -10.34 9.43 -2.86
CA ARG A 43 -11.56 9.36 -3.66
C ARG A 43 -11.99 10.74 -4.11
N ASP A 44 -12.67 10.80 -5.25
CA ASP A 44 -13.37 12.01 -5.69
C ASP A 44 -14.74 12.18 -4.99
N ALA A 45 -15.43 13.27 -5.29
CA ALA A 45 -16.75 13.57 -4.73
C ALA A 45 -17.85 12.54 -5.11
N ARG A 46 -17.57 11.64 -6.07
CA ARG A 46 -18.46 10.56 -6.49
C ARG A 46 -18.07 9.22 -5.85
N GLY A 47 -17.07 9.21 -4.96
CA GLY A 47 -16.57 8.02 -4.29
C GLY A 47 -15.61 7.16 -5.14
N VAL A 48 -15.21 7.63 -6.33
CA VAL A 48 -14.30 6.89 -7.21
C VAL A 48 -12.87 7.04 -6.71
N VAL A 49 -12.14 5.92 -6.58
CA VAL A 49 -10.72 5.95 -6.21
C VAL A 49 -9.92 6.65 -7.31
N THR A 50 -9.24 7.74 -6.95
CA THR A 50 -8.41 8.57 -7.83
C THR A 50 -6.91 8.34 -7.65
N GLY A 51 -6.51 7.65 -6.58
CA GLY A 51 -5.11 7.39 -6.27
C GLY A 51 -4.94 6.84 -4.87
N PHE A 52 -3.69 6.74 -4.43
CA PHE A 52 -3.36 6.36 -3.07
C PHE A 52 -2.05 7.00 -2.60
N THR A 53 -1.88 7.03 -1.29
CA THR A 53 -0.66 7.49 -0.61
C THR A 53 -0.03 6.31 0.13
N VAL A 54 1.30 6.20 0.09
CA VAL A 54 2.07 5.18 0.81
C VAL A 54 2.91 5.83 1.91
N ASN A 55 2.88 5.22 3.10
CA ASN A 55 3.79 5.50 4.21
C ASN A 55 4.56 4.24 4.59
N ALA A 56 5.87 4.31 4.64
CA ALA A 56 6.82 3.27 5.05
C ALA A 56 7.88 3.88 5.98
N VAL A 57 8.78 3.03 6.51
CA VAL A 57 9.81 3.43 7.48
C VAL A 57 10.58 4.69 7.06
N ASP A 58 10.99 4.77 5.79
CA ASP A 58 11.81 5.89 5.29
C ASP A 58 11.09 6.79 4.26
N VAL A 59 9.82 6.48 3.96
CA VAL A 59 9.06 7.19 2.93
C VAL A 59 7.71 7.60 3.50
N ARG A 60 7.43 8.90 3.54
CA ARG A 60 6.13 9.42 3.97
C ARG A 60 5.46 10.15 2.83
N SER A 61 4.14 9.99 2.75
CA SER A 61 3.29 10.72 1.80
C SER A 61 3.64 10.53 0.32
N LEU A 62 4.17 9.37 -0.07
CA LEU A 62 4.42 9.10 -1.49
C LEU A 62 3.08 8.88 -2.21
N ARG A 63 2.76 9.76 -3.15
CA ARG A 63 1.46 9.81 -3.83
C ARG A 63 1.53 9.15 -5.21
N PHE A 64 0.52 8.33 -5.49
CA PHE A 64 0.29 7.71 -6.78
C PHE A 64 -1.11 8.07 -7.27
N ASP A 65 -1.20 8.62 -8.48
CA ASP A 65 -2.49 8.88 -9.13
C ASP A 65 -2.91 7.65 -9.97
N ARG A 66 -4.21 7.38 -9.99
CA ARG A 66 -4.78 6.26 -10.74
C ARG A 66 -4.87 6.65 -12.21
N VAL A 67 -4.00 6.04 -13.03
CA VAL A 67 -3.97 6.28 -14.48
C VAL A 67 -4.96 5.39 -15.25
N LYS A 68 -5.32 4.22 -14.71
CA LYS A 68 -6.25 3.27 -15.34
C LYS A 68 -7.55 3.14 -14.56
N ARG A 69 -8.70 3.29 -15.23
CA ARG A 69 -10.02 3.01 -14.66
C ARG A 69 -10.32 1.53 -14.73
#